data_AF-A0A0R1GT87-F1
#
_entry.id   AF-A0A0R1GT87-F1
#
_cell.length_a   1.000
_cell.length_b   1.000
_cell.length_c   1.000
_cell.angle_alpha   90.00
_cell.angle_beta   90.00
_cell.angle_gamma   90.00
#
_symmetry.space_group_name_H-M   'P 1'
#
loop_
_entity.id
_entity.type
_entity.pdbx_description
1 polymer ?
#
loop_
_entity_poly.entity_id
_entity_poly.type
_entity_poly.pdbx_seq_one_letter_code
_entity_poly.pdbx_strand_id
1 'polypeptide(L)'
;MSDMIQIHQFALKWLARFRDRTNEYTEFVDHYFADDCDKLGFKMDSGKSFKSVYGNAISDPTTFAKIIANVTDIDLLGSVIYSRWRYFNHWALEPEKIIEPANREWFIIVLERLALLTKVTVENNIFQGVPQKIQITSNYSSWNSSSDFNLAATQQLTVSDIGMVVFTEFYLDTDIPNSTQSSDFKIEKNQAHKLLTVFSNYFKQKHHELLATDVGTWDVELTNTEGIVYEYHGSFLDNLATEGINLSNLTREVIGRRDLYVLDGNFEPDLITRITLKYHKVSQILADNTSGQALWSLKPCERFEKVVVDRAAETITHTQKIDTTVNISHKYQIKDGVSNLLDSLKVTRPFSNDQSSSKYLIDPDTESEDYIIVVNYKYQEPFVIKGNYTKDGWPGGLLDFLSAIRQLINSYSSGNLLSSPLAQEIKKIPHDYILLSVSFFNSDQTYYYLTDDDSIEVNDRVIVPVGDDHHEVPVKVVNKEYYDREDMPISLQDVKYIVRKYDDPKIDS
;
A
#
# COMPACT_ATOMS: atom_id res chain seq x y z
N MET A 1 11.17 -32.42 -35.14
CA MET A 1 11.32 -31.06 -34.58
C MET A 1 10.53 -30.05 -35.42
N SER A 2 10.75 -29.96 -36.74
CA SER A 2 9.95 -29.10 -37.65
C SER A 2 8.43 -29.31 -37.51
N ASP A 3 7.95 -30.56 -37.51
CA ASP A 3 6.51 -30.84 -37.44
C ASP A 3 5.88 -30.41 -36.09
N MET A 4 6.62 -30.59 -34.98
CA MET A 4 6.18 -30.15 -33.65
C MET A 4 6.08 -28.62 -33.56
N ILE A 5 7.03 -27.89 -34.15
CA ILE A 5 6.99 -26.42 -34.22
C ILE A 5 5.78 -25.96 -35.03
N GLN A 6 5.51 -26.59 -36.17
CA GLN A 6 4.36 -26.24 -37.02
C GLN A 6 3.02 -26.50 -36.30
N ILE A 7 2.90 -27.62 -35.58
CA ILE A 7 1.71 -27.91 -34.78
C ILE A 7 1.57 -26.92 -33.62
N HIS A 8 2.68 -26.56 -32.96
CA HIS A 8 2.67 -25.57 -31.88
C HIS A 8 2.22 -24.19 -32.37
N GLN A 9 2.76 -23.75 -33.51
CA GLN A 9 2.35 -22.49 -34.15
C GLN A 9 0.87 -22.49 -34.54
N PHE A 10 0.37 -23.61 -35.08
CA PHE A 10 -1.06 -23.78 -35.34
C PHE A 10 -1.90 -23.63 -34.08
N ALA A 11 -1.50 -24.31 -33.00
CA ALA A 11 -2.20 -24.25 -31.73
C ALA A 11 -2.24 -22.80 -31.19
N LEU A 12 -1.11 -22.10 -31.16
CA LEU A 12 -1.03 -20.71 -30.70
C LEU A 12 -1.83 -19.74 -31.59
N LYS A 13 -1.73 -19.88 -32.92
CA LYS A 13 -2.46 -19.04 -33.89
C LYS A 13 -3.96 -19.10 -33.65
N TRP A 14 -4.52 -20.31 -33.57
CA TRP A 14 -5.96 -20.48 -33.41
C TRP A 14 -6.41 -20.22 -31.97
N LEU A 15 -5.56 -20.52 -30.97
CA LEU A 15 -5.83 -20.16 -29.57
C LEU A 15 -5.98 -18.65 -29.40
N ALA A 16 -5.07 -17.87 -29.99
CA ALA A 16 -5.15 -16.40 -29.96
C ALA A 16 -6.46 -15.90 -30.58
N ARG A 17 -6.87 -16.46 -31.72
CA ARG A 17 -8.14 -16.12 -32.38
C ARG A 17 -9.35 -16.43 -31.51
N PHE A 18 -9.40 -17.62 -30.89
CA PHE A 18 -10.54 -18.01 -30.03
C PHE A 18 -10.60 -17.23 -28.71
N ARG A 19 -9.46 -16.79 -28.16
CA ARG A 19 -9.40 -15.95 -26.95
C ARG A 19 -9.84 -14.51 -27.19
N ASP A 20 -9.59 -13.98 -28.38
CA ASP A 20 -10.05 -12.64 -28.74
C ASP A 20 -11.57 -12.63 -28.91
N ARG A 21 -12.26 -12.03 -27.93
CA ARG A 21 -13.72 -11.98 -27.90
C ARG A 21 -14.33 -11.05 -28.94
N THR A 22 -13.52 -10.20 -29.58
CA THR A 22 -13.98 -9.25 -30.62
C THR A 22 -14.14 -9.89 -31.99
N ASN A 23 -13.54 -11.07 -32.22
CA ASN A 23 -13.65 -11.80 -33.49
C ASN A 23 -15.08 -12.30 -33.73
N GLU A 24 -15.60 -11.96 -34.91
CA GLU A 24 -16.88 -12.46 -35.42
C GLU A 24 -16.78 -13.93 -35.82
N TYR A 25 -17.92 -14.64 -35.85
CA TYR A 25 -17.95 -16.08 -36.16
C TYR A 25 -17.43 -16.41 -37.57
N THR A 26 -17.55 -15.47 -38.52
CA THR A 26 -17.09 -15.57 -39.91
C THR A 26 -15.59 -15.85 -40.01
N GLU A 27 -14.78 -15.30 -39.10
CA GLU A 27 -13.33 -15.55 -38.99
C GLU A 27 -12.99 -17.00 -38.65
N PHE A 28 -13.95 -17.76 -38.13
CA PHE A 28 -13.77 -19.14 -37.73
C PHE A 28 -14.41 -20.13 -38.68
N VAL A 29 -15.34 -19.74 -39.56
CA VAL A 29 -16.03 -20.67 -40.47
C VAL A 29 -15.54 -20.58 -41.92
N ASP A 30 -14.38 -20.00 -42.15
CA ASP A 30 -13.72 -20.00 -43.46
C ASP A 30 -12.76 -21.20 -43.62
N HIS A 31 -12.33 -21.50 -44.86
CA HIS A 31 -11.51 -22.65 -45.21
C HIS A 31 -10.11 -22.66 -44.56
N TYR A 32 -9.60 -21.50 -44.12
CA TYR A 32 -8.24 -21.39 -43.58
C TYR A 32 -7.95 -22.34 -42.41
N PHE A 33 -8.95 -22.65 -41.58
CA PHE A 33 -8.78 -23.61 -40.49
C PHE A 33 -8.55 -25.03 -41.02
N ALA A 34 -9.35 -25.44 -42.02
CA ALA A 34 -9.20 -26.73 -42.67
C ALA A 34 -7.85 -26.84 -43.39
N ASP A 35 -7.44 -25.79 -44.11
CA ASP A 35 -6.16 -25.78 -44.81
C ASP A 35 -4.98 -25.95 -43.85
N ASP A 36 -5.04 -25.31 -42.68
CA ASP A 36 -4.00 -25.45 -41.67
C ASP A 36 -3.99 -26.87 -41.06
N CYS A 37 -5.17 -27.45 -40.76
CA CYS A 37 -5.28 -28.83 -40.30
C CYS A 37 -4.74 -29.84 -41.33
N ASP A 38 -5.09 -29.66 -42.61
CA ASP A 38 -4.69 -30.54 -43.70
C ASP A 38 -3.17 -30.50 -43.92
N LYS A 39 -2.54 -29.31 -43.83
CA LYS A 39 -1.07 -29.15 -43.89
C LYS A 39 -0.35 -29.93 -42.80
N LEU A 40 -0.93 -30.01 -41.61
CA LEU A 40 -0.38 -30.74 -40.47
C LEU A 40 -0.71 -32.24 -40.48
N GLY A 41 -1.50 -32.70 -41.46
CA GLY A 41 -1.87 -34.10 -41.61
C GLY A 41 -3.00 -34.58 -40.71
N PHE A 42 -3.63 -33.69 -39.94
CA PHE A 42 -4.76 -34.00 -39.06
C PHE A 42 -5.94 -34.56 -39.86
N LYS A 43 -6.66 -35.51 -39.27
CA LYS A 43 -7.76 -36.21 -39.94
C LYS A 43 -9.10 -35.67 -39.50
N MET A 44 -9.87 -35.15 -40.46
CA MET A 44 -11.30 -34.94 -40.27
C MET A 44 -11.99 -36.30 -40.36
N ASP A 45 -12.06 -37.00 -39.24
CA ASP A 45 -12.64 -38.33 -39.11
C ASP A 45 -14.03 -38.31 -38.44
N SER A 46 -14.61 -37.11 -38.30
CA SER A 46 -15.86 -36.87 -37.57
C SER A 46 -15.79 -37.31 -36.10
N GLY A 47 -14.61 -37.28 -35.49
CA GLY A 47 -14.39 -37.64 -34.09
C GLY A 47 -14.38 -39.14 -33.81
N LYS A 48 -14.32 -40.00 -34.85
CA LYS A 48 -14.36 -41.46 -34.70
C LYS A 48 -13.21 -42.01 -33.87
N SER A 49 -11.99 -41.55 -34.12
CA SER A 49 -10.78 -41.99 -33.43
C SER A 49 -10.76 -41.51 -31.99
N PHE A 50 -11.27 -40.30 -31.72
CA PHE A 50 -11.39 -39.82 -30.35
C PHE A 50 -12.45 -40.62 -29.58
N LYS A 51 -13.58 -40.91 -30.23
CA LYS A 51 -14.69 -41.65 -29.62
C LYS A 51 -14.38 -43.10 -29.32
N SER A 52 -13.51 -43.75 -30.11
CA SER A 52 -13.09 -45.13 -29.83
C SER A 52 -12.23 -45.23 -28.56
N VAL A 53 -11.49 -44.18 -28.21
CA VAL A 53 -10.61 -44.15 -27.03
C VAL A 53 -11.31 -43.57 -25.80
N TYR A 54 -12.06 -42.46 -25.96
CA TYR A 54 -12.61 -41.67 -24.85
C TYR A 54 -14.15 -41.59 -24.83
N GLY A 55 -14.84 -42.37 -25.67
CA GLY A 55 -16.30 -42.39 -25.72
C GLY A 55 -16.92 -41.08 -26.25
N ASN A 56 -18.14 -40.75 -25.81
CA ASN A 56 -18.86 -39.56 -26.29
C ASN A 56 -18.39 -38.23 -25.66
N ALA A 57 -17.22 -38.20 -25.01
CA ALA A 57 -16.71 -37.00 -24.36
C ALA A 57 -16.54 -35.81 -25.33
N ILE A 58 -16.32 -36.06 -26.62
CA ILE A 58 -16.22 -35.02 -27.66
C ILE A 58 -17.47 -34.13 -27.75
N SER A 59 -18.65 -34.62 -27.37
CA SER A 59 -19.94 -33.90 -27.49
C SER A 59 -20.38 -33.23 -26.19
N ASP A 60 -19.71 -33.50 -25.07
CA ASP A 60 -20.01 -32.93 -23.74
C ASP A 60 -18.79 -32.14 -23.23
N PRO A 61 -18.84 -30.79 -23.27
CA PRO A 61 -17.75 -29.94 -22.78
C PRO A 61 -17.32 -30.25 -21.34
N THR A 62 -18.25 -30.66 -20.47
CA THR A 62 -17.98 -30.92 -19.05
C THR A 62 -17.16 -32.20 -18.88
N THR A 63 -17.56 -33.27 -19.58
CA THR A 63 -16.81 -34.53 -19.58
C THR A 63 -15.46 -34.36 -20.28
N PHE A 64 -15.44 -33.59 -21.38
CA PHE A 64 -14.22 -33.30 -22.13
C PHE A 64 -13.15 -32.60 -21.28
N ALA A 65 -13.53 -31.56 -20.54
CA ALA A 65 -12.62 -30.82 -19.67
C ALA A 65 -11.98 -31.69 -18.57
N LYS A 66 -12.65 -32.76 -18.13
CA LYS A 66 -12.10 -33.70 -17.14
C LYS A 66 -11.05 -34.64 -17.71
N ILE A 67 -11.14 -34.99 -18.99
CA ILE A 67 -10.27 -35.98 -19.61
C ILE A 67 -9.09 -35.36 -20.37
N ILE A 68 -9.19 -34.11 -20.80
CA ILE A 68 -8.22 -33.46 -21.69
C ILE A 68 -6.78 -33.47 -21.16
N ALA A 69 -6.62 -33.33 -19.84
CA ALA A 69 -5.31 -33.39 -19.18
C ALA A 69 -4.60 -34.75 -19.32
N ASN A 70 -5.34 -35.82 -19.63
CA ASN A 70 -4.82 -37.17 -19.83
C ASN A 70 -4.65 -37.53 -21.30
N VAL A 71 -5.09 -36.68 -22.24
CA VAL A 71 -4.87 -36.91 -23.67
C VAL A 71 -3.47 -36.43 -24.02
N THR A 72 -2.60 -37.34 -24.45
CA THR A 72 -1.20 -37.05 -24.83
C THR A 72 -0.93 -37.26 -26.32
N ASP A 73 -1.87 -37.88 -27.04
CA ASP A 73 -1.77 -38.14 -28.47
C ASP A 73 -2.07 -36.84 -29.27
N ILE A 74 -1.02 -36.30 -29.88
CA ILE A 74 -1.03 -35.03 -30.61
C ILE A 74 -1.87 -35.14 -31.89
N ASP A 75 -1.76 -36.25 -32.63
CA ASP A 75 -2.51 -36.46 -33.87
C ASP A 75 -3.99 -36.63 -33.59
N LEU A 76 -4.33 -37.32 -32.50
CA LEU A 76 -5.71 -37.48 -32.04
C LEU A 76 -6.32 -36.14 -31.62
N LEU A 77 -5.56 -35.28 -30.93
CA LEU A 77 -6.00 -33.93 -30.56
C LEU A 77 -6.21 -33.04 -31.78
N GLY A 78 -5.26 -33.02 -32.72
CA GLY A 78 -5.43 -32.25 -33.96
C GLY A 78 -6.65 -32.72 -34.77
N SER A 79 -6.86 -34.04 -34.85
CA SER A 79 -8.00 -34.64 -35.57
C SER A 79 -9.35 -34.35 -34.88
N VAL A 80 -9.39 -34.30 -33.54
CA VAL A 80 -10.61 -33.96 -32.79
C VAL A 80 -10.99 -32.48 -32.96
N ILE A 81 -9.99 -31.59 -32.95
CA ILE A 81 -10.15 -30.17 -33.23
C ILE A 81 -10.74 -29.99 -34.63
N TYR A 82 -10.12 -30.63 -35.63
CA TYR A 82 -10.55 -30.52 -37.02
C TYR A 82 -11.98 -31.04 -37.21
N SER A 83 -12.32 -32.17 -36.59
CA SER A 83 -13.65 -32.76 -36.67
C SER A 83 -14.73 -31.88 -36.02
N ARG A 84 -14.44 -31.27 -34.86
CA ARG A 84 -15.40 -30.37 -34.20
C ARG A 84 -15.55 -29.04 -34.91
N TRP A 85 -14.47 -28.50 -35.46
CA TRP A 85 -14.54 -27.34 -36.34
C TRP A 85 -15.44 -27.62 -37.56
N ARG A 86 -15.24 -28.79 -38.21
CA ARG A 86 -16.02 -29.19 -39.40
C ARG A 86 -17.51 -29.30 -39.09
N TYR A 87 -17.87 -29.72 -37.88
CA TYR A 87 -19.26 -29.73 -37.44
C TYR A 87 -19.89 -28.33 -37.50
N PHE A 88 -19.26 -27.30 -36.94
CA PHE A 88 -19.80 -25.93 -36.99
C PHE A 88 -19.81 -25.36 -38.40
N ASN A 89 -18.80 -25.69 -39.20
CA ASN A 89 -18.65 -25.19 -40.55
C ASN A 89 -19.64 -25.83 -41.56
N HIS A 90 -20.05 -27.09 -41.38
CA HIS A 90 -20.86 -27.82 -42.38
C HIS A 90 -22.17 -28.44 -41.87
N TRP A 91 -22.31 -28.70 -40.58
CA TRP A 91 -23.43 -29.49 -40.03
C TRP A 91 -24.26 -28.79 -38.97
N ALA A 92 -23.71 -27.78 -38.30
CA ALA A 92 -24.48 -26.96 -37.38
C ALA A 92 -25.54 -26.17 -38.15
N LEU A 93 -26.78 -26.18 -37.63
CA LEU A 93 -27.85 -25.33 -38.13
C LEU A 93 -27.55 -23.84 -37.96
N GLU A 94 -26.76 -23.52 -36.94
CA GLU A 94 -26.35 -22.16 -36.55
C GLU A 94 -24.82 -22.15 -36.40
N PRO A 95 -24.05 -21.86 -37.49
CA PRO A 95 -22.59 -21.83 -37.44
C PRO A 95 -22.05 -20.78 -36.46
N GLU A 96 -22.83 -19.75 -36.15
CA GLU A 96 -22.52 -18.71 -35.17
C GLU A 96 -22.29 -19.29 -33.77
N LYS A 97 -22.83 -20.48 -33.48
CA LYS A 97 -22.65 -21.15 -32.18
C LYS A 97 -21.21 -21.52 -31.87
N ILE A 98 -20.30 -21.51 -32.85
CA ILE A 98 -18.88 -21.77 -32.63
C ILE A 98 -18.25 -20.77 -31.63
N ILE A 99 -18.79 -19.55 -31.56
CA ILE A 99 -18.31 -18.49 -30.64
C ILE A 99 -19.12 -18.40 -29.34
N GLU A 100 -20.17 -19.21 -29.16
CA GLU A 100 -20.89 -19.28 -27.88
C GLU A 100 -19.93 -19.70 -26.75
N PRO A 101 -20.12 -19.21 -25.51
CA PRO A 101 -19.16 -19.40 -24.42
C PRO A 101 -18.68 -20.85 -24.26
N ALA A 102 -19.60 -21.82 -24.23
CA ALA A 102 -19.26 -23.23 -24.03
C ALA A 102 -18.45 -23.85 -25.19
N ASN A 103 -18.72 -23.42 -26.43
CA ASN A 103 -18.01 -23.93 -27.61
C ASN A 103 -16.64 -23.26 -27.76
N ARG A 104 -16.59 -21.95 -27.54
CA ARG A 104 -15.34 -21.19 -27.51
C ARG A 104 -14.39 -21.71 -26.43
N GLU A 105 -14.89 -21.94 -25.22
CA GLU A 105 -14.13 -22.55 -24.12
C GLU A 105 -13.58 -23.93 -24.51
N TRP A 106 -14.39 -24.76 -25.19
CA TRP A 106 -13.95 -26.07 -25.64
C TRP A 106 -12.75 -25.98 -26.60
N PHE A 107 -12.79 -25.09 -27.59
CA PHE A 107 -11.66 -24.91 -28.52
C PHE A 107 -10.42 -24.38 -27.80
N ILE A 108 -10.59 -23.43 -26.88
CA ILE A 108 -9.49 -22.88 -26.08
C ILE A 108 -8.78 -24.00 -25.30
N ILE A 109 -9.52 -24.80 -24.55
CA ILE A 109 -8.95 -25.87 -23.71
C ILE A 109 -8.18 -26.91 -24.55
N VAL A 110 -8.70 -27.29 -25.72
CA VAL A 110 -8.02 -28.27 -26.59
C VAL A 110 -6.78 -27.68 -27.23
N LEU A 111 -6.85 -26.43 -27.72
CA LEU A 111 -5.72 -25.75 -28.33
C LEU A 111 -4.63 -25.44 -27.30
N GLU A 112 -4.98 -25.14 -26.04
CA GLU A 112 -4.04 -25.03 -24.92
C GLU A 112 -3.34 -26.37 -24.66
N ARG A 113 -4.10 -27.47 -24.64
CA ARG A 113 -3.50 -28.80 -24.45
C ARG A 113 -2.57 -29.17 -25.60
N LEU A 114 -2.97 -28.87 -26.84
CA LEU A 114 -2.14 -29.12 -28.02
C LEU A 114 -0.87 -28.26 -27.97
N ALA A 115 -0.98 -26.98 -27.62
CA ALA A 115 0.16 -26.09 -27.45
C ALA A 115 1.12 -26.59 -26.36
N LEU A 116 0.59 -27.05 -25.22
CA LEU A 116 1.38 -27.60 -24.13
C LEU A 116 2.20 -28.83 -24.59
N LEU A 117 1.56 -29.79 -25.26
CA LEU A 117 2.22 -31.02 -25.72
C LEU A 117 3.24 -30.80 -26.84
N THR A 118 3.10 -29.68 -27.56
CA THR A 118 3.94 -29.35 -28.71
C THR A 118 4.97 -28.27 -28.42
N LYS A 119 5.06 -27.80 -27.16
CA LYS A 119 6.09 -26.88 -26.72
C LYS A 119 7.46 -27.50 -27.02
N VAL A 120 8.23 -26.86 -27.90
CA VAL A 120 9.60 -27.25 -28.21
C VAL A 120 10.53 -26.41 -27.35
N THR A 121 11.13 -27.03 -26.34
CA THR A 121 12.20 -26.44 -25.53
C THR A 121 13.54 -26.80 -26.16
N VAL A 122 14.42 -25.80 -26.36
CA VAL A 122 15.73 -26.00 -26.97
C VAL A 122 16.75 -26.36 -25.89
N GLU A 123 17.26 -27.60 -25.89
CA GLU A 123 18.44 -27.95 -25.10
C GLU A 123 19.69 -27.26 -25.70
N ASN A 124 20.39 -26.48 -24.88
CA ASN A 124 21.42 -25.46 -25.22
C ASN A 124 20.86 -24.05 -25.48
N ASN A 125 20.17 -23.54 -24.45
CA ASN A 125 19.77 -22.18 -24.06
C ASN A 125 20.56 -20.99 -24.64
N ILE A 126 20.65 -20.86 -25.96
CA ILE A 126 21.01 -19.61 -26.63
C ILE A 126 19.76 -19.14 -27.37
N PHE A 127 19.30 -17.95 -27.02
CA PHE A 127 18.11 -17.36 -27.62
C PHE A 127 18.33 -17.10 -29.12
N GLN A 128 17.37 -17.46 -29.96
CA GLN A 128 17.39 -17.18 -31.39
C GLN A 128 16.06 -16.60 -31.89
N GLY A 129 16.14 -15.77 -32.93
CA GLY A 129 15.00 -15.11 -33.55
C GLY A 129 14.68 -13.74 -32.94
N VAL A 130 13.45 -13.28 -33.16
CA VAL A 130 12.93 -12.00 -32.65
C VAL A 130 12.07 -12.29 -31.43
N PRO A 131 12.29 -11.66 -30.26
CA PRO A 131 11.49 -11.92 -29.06
C PRO A 131 10.06 -11.37 -29.23
N GLN A 132 9.09 -12.18 -28.86
CA GLN A 132 7.65 -11.86 -28.89
C GLN A 132 7.06 -11.76 -27.48
N LYS A 133 7.54 -12.55 -26.53
CA LYS A 133 7.00 -12.61 -25.18
C LYS A 133 8.10 -13.02 -24.20
N ILE A 134 8.04 -12.46 -23.00
CA ILE A 134 8.81 -12.94 -21.85
C ILE A 134 7.87 -13.28 -20.70
N GLN A 135 8.17 -14.36 -20.00
CA GLN A 135 7.61 -14.68 -18.70
C GLN A 135 8.77 -14.81 -17.71
N ILE A 136 8.64 -14.16 -16.56
CA ILE A 136 9.59 -14.22 -15.45
C ILE A 136 8.82 -14.76 -14.25
N THR A 137 9.25 -15.91 -13.75
CA THR A 137 8.74 -16.50 -12.51
C THR A 137 9.84 -16.35 -11.45
N SER A 138 9.53 -15.68 -10.34
CA SER A 138 10.47 -15.42 -9.25
C SER A 138 9.96 -16.12 -8.00
N ASN A 139 10.76 -17.02 -7.43
CA ASN A 139 10.43 -17.76 -6.22
C ASN A 139 11.24 -17.23 -5.04
N TYR A 140 10.54 -16.63 -4.08
CA TYR A 140 11.11 -16.13 -2.85
C TYR A 140 11.16 -17.26 -1.81
N SER A 141 12.14 -18.16 -1.97
CA SER A 141 12.45 -19.18 -0.97
C SER A 141 13.64 -18.74 -0.12
N SER A 142 13.38 -18.12 1.03
CA SER A 142 14.40 -17.96 2.08
C SER A 142 14.24 -19.06 3.12
N TRP A 143 15.35 -19.56 3.67
CA TRP A 143 15.38 -20.58 4.74
C TRP A 143 14.65 -20.16 6.03
N ASN A 144 14.12 -18.93 6.10
CA ASN A 144 13.44 -18.34 7.26
C ASN A 144 12.05 -17.75 6.91
N SER A 145 11.42 -18.21 5.83
CA SER A 145 10.15 -17.71 5.30
C SER A 145 8.95 -17.78 6.26
N SER A 146 9.09 -18.46 7.39
CA SER A 146 8.07 -18.53 8.46
C SER A 146 7.84 -17.21 9.21
N SER A 147 8.59 -16.14 8.90
CA SER A 147 8.47 -14.84 9.59
C SER A 147 7.82 -13.73 8.77
N ASP A 148 7.72 -13.87 7.44
CA ASP A 148 7.18 -12.85 6.54
C ASP A 148 5.95 -13.38 5.75
N PHE A 149 4.90 -13.75 6.48
CA PHE A 149 3.58 -14.18 5.94
C PHE A 149 2.90 -13.17 4.99
N ASN A 150 3.50 -12.00 4.80
CA ASN A 150 2.99 -10.91 3.98
C ASN A 150 3.68 -10.79 2.61
N LEU A 151 4.73 -11.56 2.33
CA LEU A 151 5.40 -11.56 1.02
C LEU A 151 4.83 -12.67 0.13
N ALA A 152 4.70 -12.39 -1.17
CA ALA A 152 4.38 -13.42 -2.13
C ALA A 152 5.53 -14.44 -2.15
N ALA A 153 5.22 -15.72 -2.01
CA ALA A 153 6.20 -16.79 -2.17
C ALA A 153 6.66 -16.91 -3.63
N THR A 154 5.77 -16.61 -4.57
CA THR A 154 6.11 -16.59 -6.00
C THR A 154 5.45 -15.41 -6.69
N GLN A 155 6.20 -14.75 -7.55
CA GLN A 155 5.69 -13.75 -8.49
C GLN A 155 5.85 -14.26 -9.92
N GLN A 156 4.85 -14.04 -10.76
CA GLN A 156 4.89 -14.36 -12.18
C GLN A 156 4.54 -13.11 -12.98
N LEU A 157 5.48 -12.64 -13.80
CA LEU A 157 5.35 -11.48 -14.66
C LEU A 157 5.43 -11.92 -16.11
N THR A 158 4.40 -11.66 -16.90
CA THR A 158 4.39 -11.90 -18.35
C THR A 158 4.29 -10.58 -19.09
N VAL A 159 5.13 -10.36 -20.10
CA VAL A 159 5.14 -9.17 -20.96
C VAL A 159 5.17 -9.60 -22.42
N SER A 160 4.26 -9.06 -23.24
CA SER A 160 4.24 -9.27 -24.70
C SER A 160 4.85 -8.10 -25.48
N ASP A 161 5.20 -8.36 -26.74
CA ASP A 161 5.72 -7.37 -27.71
C ASP A 161 4.75 -6.22 -28.02
N ILE A 162 3.45 -6.44 -27.84
CA ILE A 162 2.42 -5.41 -27.95
C ILE A 162 2.19 -4.61 -26.65
N GLY A 163 2.95 -4.91 -25.59
CA GLY A 163 2.92 -4.21 -24.30
C GLY A 163 1.83 -4.66 -23.35
N MET A 164 1.21 -5.83 -23.55
CA MET A 164 0.31 -6.41 -22.55
C MET A 164 1.14 -7.00 -21.42
N VAL A 165 0.77 -6.70 -20.18
CA VAL A 165 1.41 -7.20 -18.96
C VAL A 165 0.39 -7.96 -18.13
N VAL A 166 0.77 -9.15 -17.68
CA VAL A 166 0.02 -9.92 -16.68
C VAL A 166 0.96 -10.18 -15.51
N PHE A 167 0.55 -9.79 -14.32
CA PHE A 167 1.31 -9.97 -13.10
C PHE A 167 0.49 -10.72 -12.06
N THR A 168 1.04 -11.79 -11.53
CA THR A 168 0.37 -12.69 -10.58
C THR A 168 1.28 -12.97 -9.38
N GLU A 169 0.70 -12.96 -8.19
CA GLU A 169 1.37 -13.26 -6.93
C GLU A 169 0.72 -14.45 -6.24
N PHE A 170 1.56 -15.35 -5.73
CA PHE A 170 1.15 -16.55 -4.99
C PHE A 170 1.67 -16.44 -3.57
N TYR A 171 0.78 -16.50 -2.59
CA TYR A 171 1.10 -16.40 -1.17
C TYR A 171 0.99 -17.79 -0.51
N LEU A 172 1.97 -18.13 0.34
CA LEU A 172 1.91 -19.32 1.20
C LEU A 172 1.21 -18.92 2.50
N ASP A 173 -0.05 -19.34 2.64
CA ASP A 173 -0.83 -19.16 3.86
C ASP A 173 -1.02 -20.52 4.53
N THR A 174 -0.83 -20.61 5.85
CA THR A 174 -0.94 -21.86 6.61
C THR A 174 -2.38 -22.28 6.82
N ASP A 175 -3.35 -21.35 6.74
CA ASP A 175 -4.75 -21.60 7.08
C ASP A 175 -5.70 -21.51 5.86
N ILE A 176 -5.23 -20.97 4.72
CA ILE A 176 -6.00 -20.84 3.48
C ILE A 176 -5.18 -21.44 2.32
N PRO A 177 -5.76 -22.27 1.42
CA PRO A 177 -5.03 -22.76 0.27
C PRO A 177 -4.59 -21.59 -0.63
N ASN A 178 -3.27 -21.41 -0.80
CA ASN A 178 -2.58 -20.58 -1.78
C ASN A 178 -3.39 -19.39 -2.31
N SER A 179 -3.46 -18.29 -1.55
CA SER A 179 -4.14 -17.09 -2.06
C SER A 179 -3.37 -16.52 -3.26
N THR A 180 -4.09 -16.22 -4.34
CA THR A 180 -3.54 -15.69 -5.60
C THR A 180 -4.11 -14.31 -5.86
N GLN A 181 -3.25 -13.35 -6.19
CA GLN A 181 -3.66 -12.03 -6.69
C GLN A 181 -3.12 -11.87 -8.10
N SER A 182 -3.96 -11.40 -9.03
CA SER A 182 -3.56 -11.20 -10.43
C SER A 182 -4.07 -9.86 -10.92
N SER A 183 -3.25 -9.20 -11.75
CA SER A 183 -3.53 -7.91 -12.36
C SER A 183 -3.05 -7.92 -13.80
N ASP A 184 -3.80 -7.31 -14.70
CA ASP A 184 -3.41 -7.08 -16.08
C ASP A 184 -3.46 -5.59 -16.41
N PHE A 185 -2.47 -5.13 -17.17
CA PHE A 185 -2.36 -3.74 -17.59
C PHE A 185 -1.53 -3.62 -18.85
N LYS A 186 -1.43 -2.40 -19.39
CA LYS A 186 -0.71 -2.12 -20.63
C LYS A 186 0.41 -1.12 -20.42
N ILE A 187 1.57 -1.42 -20.99
CA ILE A 187 2.72 -0.51 -21.07
C ILE A 187 2.92 -0.03 -22.51
N GLU A 188 3.73 1.00 -22.70
CA GLU A 188 4.08 1.48 -24.04
C GLU A 188 4.79 0.39 -24.85
N LYS A 189 4.38 0.22 -26.11
CA LYS A 189 4.96 -0.78 -27.02
C LYS A 189 6.49 -0.66 -27.14
N ASN A 190 7.01 0.56 -27.15
CA ASN A 190 8.46 0.81 -27.22
C ASN A 190 9.19 0.33 -25.96
N GLN A 191 8.59 0.48 -24.79
CA GLN A 191 9.17 0.00 -23.53
C GLN A 191 9.16 -1.53 -23.47
N ALA A 192 8.07 -2.17 -23.92
CA ALA A 192 7.99 -3.62 -24.04
C ALA A 192 9.04 -4.17 -25.00
N HIS A 193 9.21 -3.57 -26.19
CA HIS A 193 10.26 -3.94 -27.13
C HIS A 193 11.67 -3.76 -26.56
N LYS A 194 11.93 -2.66 -25.82
CA LYS A 194 13.20 -2.43 -25.13
C LYS A 194 13.50 -3.57 -24.15
N LEU A 195 12.54 -3.92 -23.30
CA LEU A 195 12.65 -5.01 -22.33
C LEU A 195 12.98 -6.35 -23.01
N LEU A 196 12.16 -6.75 -23.98
CA LEU A 196 12.33 -8.00 -24.73
C LEU A 196 13.68 -8.06 -25.47
N THR A 197 14.12 -6.95 -26.05
CA THR A 197 15.40 -6.87 -26.78
C THR A 197 16.58 -7.04 -25.84
N VAL A 198 16.57 -6.39 -24.67
CA VAL A 198 17.65 -6.46 -23.69
C VAL A 198 17.76 -7.88 -23.12
N PHE A 199 16.64 -8.50 -22.75
CA PHE A 199 16.62 -9.89 -22.28
C PHE A 199 17.10 -10.87 -23.36
N SER A 200 16.57 -10.78 -24.57
CA SER A 200 17.01 -11.65 -25.68
C SER A 200 18.49 -11.46 -26.01
N ASN A 201 19.02 -10.24 -25.95
CA ASN A 201 20.45 -9.98 -26.16
C ASN A 201 21.33 -10.58 -25.06
N TYR A 202 20.90 -10.53 -23.80
CA TYR A 202 21.61 -11.21 -22.70
C TYR A 202 21.70 -12.71 -22.98
N PHE A 203 20.58 -13.33 -23.33
CA PHE A 203 20.48 -14.77 -23.56
C PHE A 203 20.94 -15.25 -24.95
N LYS A 204 21.44 -14.36 -25.82
CA LYS A 204 22.19 -14.75 -27.04
C LYS A 204 23.57 -15.34 -26.72
N GLN A 205 24.02 -15.20 -25.49
CA GLN A 205 25.24 -15.83 -24.98
C GLN A 205 24.85 -17.00 -24.07
N LYS A 206 25.77 -17.96 -23.91
CA LYS A 206 25.54 -19.10 -23.02
C LYS A 206 25.43 -18.60 -21.58
N HIS A 207 24.22 -18.66 -21.03
CA HIS A 207 23.99 -18.46 -19.60
C HIS A 207 24.60 -19.63 -18.82
N HIS A 208 25.33 -19.32 -17.74
CA HIS A 208 25.87 -20.31 -16.83
C HIS A 208 25.06 -20.24 -15.55
N GLU A 209 24.42 -21.35 -15.21
CA GLU A 209 23.56 -21.43 -14.03
C GLU A 209 24.43 -21.45 -12.77
N LEU A 210 24.26 -20.43 -11.93
CA LEU A 210 24.76 -20.45 -10.56
C LEU A 210 23.61 -20.89 -9.66
N LEU A 211 23.68 -22.14 -9.20
CA LEU A 211 22.70 -22.71 -8.29
C LEU A 211 23.19 -22.52 -6.86
N ALA A 212 22.39 -21.79 -6.08
CA ALA A 212 22.55 -21.70 -4.63
C ALA A 212 21.30 -22.19 -3.92
N THR A 213 21.49 -22.89 -2.80
CA THR A 213 20.45 -23.62 -2.08
C THR A 213 19.78 -22.81 -0.97
N ASP A 214 20.31 -21.63 -0.66
CA ASP A 214 19.92 -20.78 0.48
C ASP A 214 19.35 -19.41 0.05
N VAL A 215 19.07 -19.23 -1.23
CA VAL A 215 18.54 -18.01 -1.83
C VAL A 215 17.33 -18.31 -2.72
N GLY A 216 16.53 -17.29 -3.03
CA GLY A 216 15.43 -17.43 -3.99
C GLY A 216 15.92 -17.73 -5.41
N THR A 217 15.00 -18.24 -6.24
CA THR A 217 15.27 -18.64 -7.62
C THR A 217 14.40 -17.87 -8.60
N TRP A 218 14.77 -17.92 -9.88
CA TRP A 218 13.99 -17.39 -10.96
C TRP A 218 14.02 -18.32 -12.16
N ASP A 219 12.94 -18.31 -12.93
CA ASP A 219 12.79 -18.93 -14.23
C ASP A 219 12.38 -17.85 -15.23
N VAL A 220 13.02 -17.83 -16.39
CA VAL A 220 12.69 -16.95 -17.51
C VAL A 220 12.32 -17.81 -18.71
N GLU A 221 11.12 -17.59 -19.25
CA GLU A 221 10.74 -18.12 -20.55
C GLU A 221 10.71 -17.00 -21.58
N LEU A 222 11.56 -17.09 -22.60
CA LEU A 222 11.52 -16.21 -23.77
C LEU A 222 10.88 -16.94 -24.95
N THR A 223 9.82 -16.38 -25.51
CA THR A 223 9.18 -16.89 -26.72
C THR A 223 9.57 -16.00 -27.90
N ASN A 224 10.07 -16.59 -28.98
CA ASN A 224 10.33 -15.85 -30.22
C ASN A 224 9.08 -15.77 -31.12
N THR A 225 9.15 -15.00 -32.21
CA THR A 225 8.04 -14.85 -33.18
C THR A 225 7.68 -16.14 -33.93
N GLU A 226 8.53 -17.17 -33.85
CA GLU A 226 8.26 -18.51 -34.39
C GLU A 226 7.58 -19.43 -33.36
N GLY A 227 7.27 -18.93 -32.16
CA GLY A 227 6.64 -19.70 -31.08
C GLY A 227 7.59 -20.66 -30.37
N ILE A 228 8.91 -20.60 -30.63
CA ILE A 228 9.90 -21.41 -29.91
C ILE A 228 10.11 -20.77 -28.53
N VAL A 229 10.10 -21.61 -27.48
CA VAL A 229 10.30 -21.18 -26.10
C VAL A 229 11.70 -21.58 -25.63
N TYR A 230 12.43 -20.59 -25.11
CA TYR A 230 13.74 -20.74 -24.51
C TYR A 230 13.60 -20.53 -23.01
N GLU A 231 14.04 -21.50 -22.23
CA GLU A 231 13.89 -21.54 -20.78
C GLU A 231 15.24 -21.32 -20.11
N TYR A 232 15.29 -20.44 -19.13
CA TYR A 232 16.50 -20.11 -18.38
C TYR A 232 16.16 -20.13 -16.90
N HIS A 233 17.08 -20.59 -16.08
CA HIS A 233 16.90 -20.56 -14.64
C HIS A 233 18.15 -20.03 -13.93
N GLY A 234 17.97 -19.60 -12.69
CA GLY A 234 19.07 -19.21 -11.84
C GLY A 234 18.61 -18.84 -10.43
N SER A 235 19.58 -18.38 -9.64
CA SER A 235 19.38 -17.92 -8.26
C SER A 235 19.45 -16.39 -8.18
N PHE A 236 18.90 -15.77 -7.14
CA PHE A 236 18.95 -14.31 -6.89
C PHE A 236 20.36 -13.74 -6.59
N LEU A 237 21.42 -14.49 -6.86
CA LEU A 237 22.81 -14.08 -6.66
C LEU A 237 23.37 -13.26 -7.83
N ASP A 238 22.73 -13.36 -8.99
CA ASP A 238 23.32 -12.86 -10.22
C ASP A 238 22.95 -11.38 -10.47
N ASN A 239 23.97 -10.53 -10.56
CA ASN A 239 23.83 -9.20 -11.14
C ASN A 239 23.80 -9.31 -12.67
N LEU A 240 22.68 -9.80 -13.20
CA LEU A 240 22.49 -10.03 -14.63
C LEU A 240 22.38 -8.70 -15.36
N ALA A 241 23.40 -8.38 -16.14
CA ALA A 241 23.47 -7.16 -16.93
C ALA A 241 24.05 -7.43 -18.33
N THR A 242 23.55 -6.70 -19.32
CA THR A 242 24.11 -6.68 -20.67
C THR A 242 24.22 -5.23 -21.13
N GLU A 243 25.34 -4.88 -21.79
CA GLU A 243 25.60 -3.52 -22.27
C GLU A 243 25.47 -2.44 -21.17
N GLY A 244 25.79 -2.78 -19.92
CA GLY A 244 25.67 -1.89 -18.76
C GLY A 244 24.25 -1.72 -18.21
N ILE A 245 23.26 -2.42 -18.77
CA ILE A 245 21.86 -2.39 -18.33
C ILE A 245 21.58 -3.63 -17.48
N ASN A 246 21.23 -3.42 -16.20
CA ASN A 246 20.79 -4.50 -15.31
C ASN A 246 19.34 -4.92 -15.66
N LEU A 247 19.11 -6.21 -15.82
CA LEU A 247 17.82 -6.77 -16.27
C LEU A 247 16.68 -6.52 -15.27
N SER A 248 16.95 -6.70 -13.98
CA SER A 248 15.96 -6.49 -12.91
C SER A 248 15.55 -5.03 -12.79
N ASN A 249 16.52 -4.12 -12.80
CA ASN A 249 16.29 -2.68 -12.75
C ASN A 249 15.53 -2.17 -13.98
N LEU A 250 15.91 -2.63 -15.18
CA LEU A 250 15.18 -2.31 -16.40
C LEU A 250 13.73 -2.77 -16.31
N THR A 251 13.50 -3.98 -15.80
CA THR A 251 12.14 -4.52 -15.63
C THR A 251 11.32 -3.63 -14.70
N ARG A 252 11.84 -3.30 -13.52
CA ARG A 252 11.17 -2.41 -12.56
C ARG A 252 10.87 -1.03 -13.15
N GLU A 253 11.80 -0.47 -13.92
CA GLU A 253 11.65 0.82 -14.61
C GLU A 253 10.55 0.76 -15.68
N VAL A 254 10.60 -0.22 -16.58
CA VAL A 254 9.65 -0.39 -17.68
C VAL A 254 8.24 -0.69 -17.19
N ILE A 255 8.13 -1.54 -16.17
CA ILE A 255 6.84 -1.92 -15.58
C ILE A 255 6.33 -0.83 -14.63
N GLY A 256 7.20 0.02 -14.09
CA GLY A 256 6.85 1.07 -13.13
C GLY A 256 6.57 0.52 -11.73
N ARG A 257 7.05 -0.68 -11.40
CA ARG A 257 6.80 -1.42 -10.16
C ARG A 257 8.13 -1.77 -9.50
N ARG A 258 8.38 -1.28 -8.29
CA ARG A 258 9.63 -1.57 -7.55
C ARG A 258 9.55 -2.79 -6.63
N ASP A 259 8.34 -3.25 -6.36
CA ASP A 259 7.99 -4.41 -5.55
C ASP A 259 8.19 -5.76 -6.27
N LEU A 260 8.68 -5.74 -7.52
CA LEU A 260 8.99 -6.94 -8.28
C LEU A 260 10.31 -7.57 -7.82
N TYR A 261 10.31 -8.88 -7.60
CA TYR A 261 11.51 -9.68 -7.30
C TYR A 261 12.43 -9.82 -8.52
N VAL A 262 11.83 -10.02 -9.70
CA VAL A 262 12.51 -10.23 -10.99
C VAL A 262 13.61 -11.29 -10.92
N LEU A 263 14.89 -10.97 -11.17
CA LEU A 263 15.99 -11.94 -11.19
C LEU A 263 16.95 -11.81 -10.01
N ASP A 264 16.80 -10.79 -9.17
CA ASP A 264 17.77 -10.47 -8.10
C ASP A 264 17.14 -10.43 -6.69
N GLY A 265 15.81 -10.54 -6.57
CA GLY A 265 15.11 -10.47 -5.29
C GLY A 265 15.22 -9.13 -4.56
N ASN A 266 15.83 -8.10 -5.18
CA ASN A 266 16.05 -6.78 -4.56
C ASN A 266 14.83 -5.87 -4.74
N PHE A 267 13.69 -6.27 -4.20
CA PHE A 267 12.45 -5.50 -4.30
C PHE A 267 12.36 -4.40 -3.23
N GLU A 268 11.72 -3.29 -3.60
CA GLU A 268 11.25 -2.27 -2.64
C GLU A 268 9.73 -2.47 -2.45
N PRO A 269 9.23 -2.73 -1.25
CA PRO A 269 7.80 -2.88 -1.00
C PRO A 269 6.97 -1.66 -1.45
N ASP A 270 5.73 -1.87 -1.94
CA ASP A 270 4.88 -0.79 -2.46
C ASP A 270 4.44 0.21 -1.37
N LEU A 271 4.46 1.50 -1.67
CA LEU A 271 4.24 2.56 -0.69
C LEU A 271 2.75 2.76 -0.37
N ILE A 272 2.35 2.59 0.90
CA ILE A 272 0.97 2.89 1.39
C ILE A 272 0.62 4.39 1.33
N THR A 273 -0.01 4.86 0.26
CA THR A 273 -0.26 6.29 0.06
C THR A 273 -1.33 6.85 0.99
N ARG A 274 -2.31 6.03 1.38
CA ARG A 274 -3.42 6.45 2.23
C ARG A 274 -4.03 5.26 2.97
N ILE A 275 -4.45 5.48 4.22
CA ILE A 275 -5.34 4.57 4.94
C ILE A 275 -6.60 5.32 5.33
N THR A 276 -7.76 4.77 5.00
CA THR A 276 -9.07 5.27 5.43
C THR A 276 -9.76 4.22 6.28
N LEU A 277 -10.01 4.53 7.54
CA LEU A 277 -10.87 3.74 8.43
C LEU A 277 -12.20 4.46 8.59
N LYS A 278 -13.29 3.76 8.31
CA LYS A 278 -14.67 4.19 8.62
C LYS A 278 -15.22 3.24 9.66
N TYR A 279 -15.92 3.79 10.64
CA TYR A 279 -16.50 3.06 11.75
C TYR A 279 -17.93 3.57 12.00
N HIS A 280 -18.86 2.65 12.23
CA HIS A 280 -20.24 2.95 12.55
C HIS A 280 -20.66 2.17 13.81
N LYS A 281 -21.27 2.87 14.77
CA LYS A 281 -21.76 2.27 16.01
C LYS A 281 -23.11 2.86 16.42
N VAL A 282 -24.05 1.98 16.74
CA VAL A 282 -25.28 2.34 17.45
C VAL A 282 -25.15 1.97 18.92
N SER A 283 -25.43 2.92 19.82
CA SER A 283 -25.38 2.72 21.28
C SER A 283 -26.60 3.35 21.95
N GLN A 284 -26.94 2.93 23.17
CA GLN A 284 -28.01 3.56 23.94
C GLN A 284 -27.39 4.56 24.92
N ILE A 285 -27.90 5.80 24.92
CA ILE A 285 -27.51 6.85 25.88
C ILE A 285 -28.69 7.27 26.73
N LEU A 286 -28.41 7.69 27.96
CA LEU A 286 -29.40 8.26 28.88
C LEU A 286 -29.73 9.69 28.40
N ALA A 287 -31.00 9.97 28.12
CA ALA A 287 -31.46 11.32 27.82
C ALA A 287 -31.85 12.06 29.12
N ASP A 288 -31.41 13.31 29.25
CA ASP A 288 -31.84 14.19 30.35
C ASP A 288 -33.27 14.67 30.09
N ASN A 289 -34.20 14.23 30.94
CA ASN A 289 -35.57 14.71 30.89
C ASN A 289 -35.66 16.02 31.68
N THR A 290 -35.65 17.16 31.00
CA THR A 290 -35.88 18.49 31.62
C THR A 290 -37.30 18.70 32.16
N SER A 291 -38.15 17.67 32.20
CA SER A 291 -39.54 17.73 32.64
C SER A 291 -39.85 16.71 33.75
N GLY A 292 -39.28 16.90 34.95
CA GLY A 292 -39.86 16.59 36.27
C GLY A 292 -40.45 15.19 36.58
N GLN A 293 -40.45 14.23 35.67
CA GLN A 293 -40.90 12.86 35.88
C GLN A 293 -39.75 11.91 35.58
N ALA A 294 -39.28 11.24 36.63
CA ALA A 294 -38.14 10.34 36.61
C ALA A 294 -38.49 9.01 35.93
N LEU A 295 -38.26 8.95 34.62
CA LEU A 295 -37.95 7.72 33.89
C LEU A 295 -36.85 8.06 32.89
N TRP A 296 -35.61 7.67 33.20
CA TRP A 296 -34.51 7.77 32.23
C TRP A 296 -34.92 7.02 30.97
N SER A 297 -35.07 7.74 29.86
CA SER A 297 -35.32 7.10 28.57
C SER A 297 -33.97 6.79 27.93
N LEU A 298 -33.81 5.53 27.49
CA LEU A 298 -32.68 5.13 26.67
C LEU A 298 -33.00 5.53 25.24
N LYS A 299 -32.22 6.47 24.70
CA LYS A 299 -32.33 6.87 23.30
C LYS A 299 -31.20 6.21 22.50
N PRO A 300 -31.48 5.63 21.32
CA PRO A 300 -30.42 5.23 20.40
C PRO A 300 -29.61 6.46 19.99
N CYS A 301 -28.29 6.29 19.98
CA CYS A 301 -27.30 7.26 19.56
C CYS A 301 -26.39 6.61 18.52
N GLU A 302 -26.38 7.19 17.32
CA GLU A 302 -25.57 6.76 16.20
C GLU A 302 -24.26 7.52 16.20
N ARG A 303 -23.16 6.79 16.02
CA ARG A 303 -21.82 7.37 15.90
C ARG A 303 -21.16 6.88 14.65
N PHE A 304 -20.76 7.83 13.82
CA PHE A 304 -19.91 7.58 12.66
C PHE A 304 -18.55 8.19 12.92
N GLU A 305 -17.50 7.39 12.86
CA GLU A 305 -16.13 7.86 12.93
C GLU A 305 -15.41 7.58 11.62
N LYS A 306 -14.56 8.51 11.22
CA LYS A 306 -13.69 8.34 10.07
C LYS A 306 -12.30 8.86 10.41
N VAL A 307 -11.31 8.01 10.21
CA VAL A 307 -9.90 8.35 10.28
C VAL A 307 -9.31 8.25 8.87
N VAL A 308 -8.61 9.29 8.43
CA VAL A 308 -7.85 9.28 7.17
C VAL A 308 -6.42 9.65 7.48
N VAL A 309 -5.50 8.77 7.11
CA VAL A 309 -4.06 8.99 7.16
C VAL A 309 -3.59 9.13 5.73
N ASP A 310 -3.02 10.28 5.38
CA ASP A 310 -2.70 10.67 4.00
C ASP A 310 -1.23 11.05 3.89
N ARG A 311 -0.46 10.27 3.11
CA ARG A 311 0.99 10.47 2.96
C ARG A 311 1.29 11.79 2.24
N ALA A 312 0.64 12.04 1.10
CA ALA A 312 0.97 13.20 0.27
C ALA A 312 0.69 14.53 0.97
N ALA A 313 -0.40 14.60 1.75
CA ALA A 313 -0.72 15.76 2.55
C ALA A 313 0.06 15.84 3.88
N GLU A 314 0.72 14.75 4.29
CA GLU A 314 1.30 14.55 5.63
C GLU A 314 0.25 14.84 6.73
N THR A 315 -0.96 14.30 6.57
CA THR A 315 -2.08 14.58 7.48
C THR A 315 -2.75 13.35 8.06
N ILE A 316 -3.25 13.50 9.29
CA ILE A 316 -4.22 12.61 9.92
C ILE A 316 -5.48 13.43 10.19
N THR A 317 -6.61 13.03 9.62
CA THR A 317 -7.91 13.63 9.93
C THR A 317 -8.78 12.63 10.67
N HIS A 318 -9.36 13.04 11.78
CA HIS A 318 -10.35 12.28 12.54
C HIS A 318 -11.64 13.08 12.61
N THR A 319 -12.71 12.53 12.02
CA THR A 319 -14.04 13.14 12.05
C THR A 319 -15.01 12.22 12.76
N GLN A 320 -15.79 12.78 13.69
CA GLN A 320 -16.84 12.09 14.41
C GLN A 320 -18.17 12.79 14.13
N LYS A 321 -19.18 12.01 13.78
CA LYS A 321 -20.58 12.45 13.75
C LYS A 321 -21.34 11.71 14.82
N ILE A 322 -22.02 12.44 15.68
CA ILE A 322 -22.84 11.88 16.76
C ILE A 322 -24.26 12.36 16.49
N ASP A 323 -25.15 11.42 16.19
CA ASP A 323 -26.48 11.66 15.62
C ASP A 323 -26.42 12.62 14.41
N THR A 324 -27.46 13.44 14.21
CA THR A 324 -27.52 14.47 13.16
C THR A 324 -27.02 15.84 13.62
N THR A 325 -26.70 16.01 14.91
CA THR A 325 -26.55 17.33 15.53
C THR A 325 -25.10 17.71 15.82
N VAL A 326 -24.20 16.74 16.01
CA VAL A 326 -22.81 17.01 16.41
C VAL A 326 -21.85 16.50 15.35
N ASN A 327 -21.02 17.40 14.84
CA ASN A 327 -19.92 17.09 13.94
C ASN A 327 -18.61 17.61 14.56
N ILE A 328 -17.68 16.72 14.85
CA ILE A 328 -16.36 17.02 15.40
C ILE A 328 -15.32 16.65 14.34
N SER A 329 -14.32 17.51 14.14
CA SER A 329 -13.24 17.27 13.20
C SER A 329 -11.92 17.72 13.79
N HIS A 330 -10.95 16.82 13.79
CA HIS A 330 -9.56 17.09 14.11
C HIS A 330 -8.71 16.86 12.86
N LYS A 331 -7.78 17.77 12.60
CA LYS A 331 -6.78 17.64 11.55
C LYS A 331 -5.41 17.87 12.15
N TYR A 332 -4.55 16.87 12.02
CA TYR A 332 -3.15 16.93 12.37
C TYR A 332 -2.35 16.95 11.09
N GLN A 333 -1.42 17.90 10.95
CA GLN A 333 -0.48 17.95 9.85
C GLN A 333 0.93 17.85 10.45
N ILE A 334 1.56 16.70 10.26
CA ILE A 334 2.82 16.34 10.93
C ILE A 334 3.78 15.91 9.84
N LYS A 335 4.55 16.88 9.32
CA LYS A 335 5.52 16.64 8.25
C LYS A 335 6.49 15.53 8.65
N ASP A 336 6.76 14.61 7.73
CA ASP A 336 7.61 13.42 7.87
C ASP A 336 7.10 12.41 8.92
N GLY A 337 6.23 12.82 9.86
CA GLY A 337 5.64 11.93 10.86
C GLY A 337 4.59 11.00 10.29
N VAL A 338 3.81 11.45 9.29
CA VAL A 338 2.76 10.61 8.69
C VAL A 338 3.36 9.60 7.70
N SER A 339 4.31 10.00 6.86
CA SER A 339 5.07 9.06 6.03
C SER A 339 5.80 8.01 6.88
N ASN A 340 6.54 8.41 7.91
CA ASN A 340 7.21 7.47 8.81
C ASN A 340 6.25 6.50 9.52
N LEU A 341 5.06 6.99 9.94
CA LEU A 341 4.02 6.13 10.49
C LEU A 341 3.58 5.06 9.47
N LEU A 342 3.32 5.47 8.23
CA LEU A 342 2.88 4.55 7.16
C LEU A 342 3.99 3.58 6.76
N ASP A 343 5.25 4.02 6.76
CA ASP A 343 6.42 3.20 6.44
C ASP A 343 6.74 2.18 7.54
N SER A 344 6.32 2.44 8.78
CA SER A 344 6.43 1.48 9.89
C SER A 344 5.44 0.32 9.81
N LEU A 345 4.41 0.42 8.96
CA LEU A 345 3.45 -0.65 8.76
C LEU A 345 4.03 -1.70 7.82
N LYS A 346 3.81 -2.99 8.14
CA LYS A 346 4.21 -4.09 7.24
C LYS A 346 3.54 -3.89 5.88
N VAL A 347 4.37 -3.72 4.85
CA VAL A 347 4.04 -2.88 3.69
C VAL A 347 3.00 -3.48 2.74
N THR A 348 2.81 -4.79 2.70
CA THR A 348 1.92 -5.45 1.71
C THR A 348 0.53 -5.79 2.26
N ARG A 349 0.41 -6.13 3.55
CA ARG A 349 -0.86 -6.38 4.24
C ARG A 349 -0.75 -5.94 5.71
N PRO A 350 -0.99 -4.64 6.01
CA PRO A 350 -0.89 -4.13 7.38
C PRO A 350 -1.98 -4.66 8.30
N PHE A 351 -3.01 -5.31 7.73
CA PHE A 351 -4.14 -5.85 8.45
C PHE A 351 -4.47 -7.27 7.96
N SER A 352 -4.60 -8.25 8.86
CA SER A 352 -5.01 -9.63 8.53
C SER A 352 -6.49 -9.85 8.82
N ASN A 353 -7.20 -10.60 7.98
CA ASN A 353 -8.59 -10.96 8.23
C ASN A 353 -8.64 -12.40 8.74
N ASP A 354 -8.76 -12.60 10.05
CA ASP A 354 -8.83 -13.94 10.65
C ASP A 354 -10.21 -14.59 10.44
N GLN A 355 -11.18 -13.84 9.89
CA GLN A 355 -12.50 -14.36 9.55
C GLN A 355 -12.57 -14.75 8.07
N SER A 356 -12.73 -16.05 7.87
CA SER A 356 -13.03 -16.72 6.61
C SER A 356 -13.87 -15.86 5.66
N SER A 357 -13.34 -15.68 4.46
CA SER A 357 -14.02 -15.08 3.32
C SER A 357 -15.36 -15.78 3.05
N SER A 358 -16.45 -15.21 3.53
CA SER A 358 -17.77 -15.51 2.99
C SER A 358 -18.02 -14.52 1.85
N LYS A 359 -17.90 -15.02 0.61
CA LYS A 359 -18.39 -14.33 -0.58
C LYS A 359 -19.91 -14.21 -0.47
N TYR A 360 -20.38 -13.08 0.02
CA TYR A 360 -21.74 -12.64 -0.25
C TYR A 360 -21.67 -11.37 -1.10
N LEU A 361 -22.31 -11.45 -2.27
CA LEU A 361 -22.69 -10.28 -3.06
C LEU A 361 -23.67 -9.48 -2.21
N ILE A 362 -23.24 -8.34 -1.65
CA ILE A 362 -24.13 -7.51 -0.84
C ILE A 362 -23.99 -6.04 -1.26
N ASP A 363 -25.15 -5.42 -1.34
CA ASP A 363 -25.47 -4.06 -1.73
C ASP A 363 -24.77 -3.02 -0.81
N PRO A 364 -24.03 -2.04 -1.38
CA PRO A 364 -23.35 -0.99 -0.62
C PRO A 364 -24.29 -0.10 0.22
N ASP A 365 -25.62 -0.21 0.07
CA ASP A 365 -26.62 0.56 0.85
C ASP A 365 -27.21 -0.22 2.05
N THR A 366 -26.67 -1.39 2.40
CA THR A 366 -27.17 -2.18 3.55
C THR A 366 -26.47 -1.76 4.86
N GLU A 367 -27.24 -1.26 5.83
CA GLU A 367 -26.81 -0.63 7.10
C GLU A 367 -26.13 -1.56 8.14
N SER A 368 -25.46 -2.66 7.76
CA SER A 368 -24.97 -3.67 8.72
C SER A 368 -23.48 -4.07 8.60
N GLU A 369 -22.60 -3.17 8.17
CA GLU A 369 -21.13 -3.37 8.25
C GLU A 369 -20.51 -2.36 9.24
N ASP A 370 -19.99 -2.81 10.40
CA ASP A 370 -19.60 -1.91 11.51
C ASP A 370 -18.25 -1.18 11.27
N TYR A 371 -17.37 -1.69 10.39
CA TYR A 371 -16.19 -0.95 9.95
C TYR A 371 -15.75 -1.29 8.51
N ILE A 372 -15.09 -0.31 7.87
CA ILE A 372 -14.43 -0.46 6.56
C ILE A 372 -13.04 0.16 6.64
N ILE A 373 -12.01 -0.59 6.29
CA ILE A 373 -10.64 -0.11 6.12
C ILE A 373 -10.29 -0.19 4.64
N VAL A 374 -9.76 0.91 4.11
CA VAL A 374 -9.23 0.99 2.76
C VAL A 374 -7.78 1.40 2.85
N VAL A 375 -6.88 0.55 2.35
CA VAL A 375 -5.46 0.82 2.22
C VAL A 375 -5.19 1.09 0.74
N ASN A 376 -4.75 2.29 0.43
CA ASN A 376 -4.33 2.66 -0.91
C ASN A 376 -2.82 2.56 -1.01
N TYR A 377 -2.36 1.89 -2.05
CA TYR A 377 -0.94 1.82 -2.41
C TYR A 377 -0.61 2.78 -3.54
N LYS A 378 0.66 2.87 -3.90
CA LYS A 378 1.09 3.74 -5.00
C LYS A 378 0.88 3.06 -6.35
N TYR A 379 1.06 1.74 -6.42
CA TYR A 379 0.99 0.98 -7.66
C TYR A 379 -0.06 -0.13 -7.63
N GLN A 380 -0.25 -0.78 -6.47
CA GLN A 380 -1.24 -1.85 -6.30
C GLN A 380 -2.67 -1.31 -6.19
N GLU A 381 -3.64 -2.16 -6.52
CA GLU A 381 -5.04 -1.86 -6.29
C GLU A 381 -5.33 -1.65 -4.79
N PRO A 382 -6.33 -0.81 -4.44
CA PRO A 382 -6.70 -0.61 -3.05
C PRO A 382 -7.08 -1.93 -2.37
N PHE A 383 -6.48 -2.18 -1.21
CA PHE A 383 -6.86 -3.30 -0.36
C PHE A 383 -8.00 -2.88 0.58
N VAL A 384 -9.12 -3.60 0.52
CA VAL A 384 -10.34 -3.27 1.27
C VAL A 384 -10.67 -4.38 2.25
N ILE A 385 -10.91 -4.00 3.51
CA ILE A 385 -11.26 -4.90 4.60
C ILE A 385 -12.55 -4.38 5.22
N LYS A 386 -13.45 -5.31 5.51
CA LYS A 386 -14.77 -5.03 6.08
C LYS A 386 -15.04 -6.04 7.19
N GLY A 387 -15.72 -5.63 8.25
CA GLY A 387 -16.09 -6.54 9.34
C GLY A 387 -17.06 -5.94 10.34
N ASN A 388 -17.37 -6.71 11.39
CA ASN A 388 -18.29 -6.32 12.46
C ASN A 388 -17.55 -5.97 13.77
N TYR A 389 -18.19 -5.20 14.64
CA TYR A 389 -17.67 -4.73 15.93
C TYR A 389 -17.90 -5.78 17.04
N THR A 390 -17.66 -7.05 16.75
CA THR A 390 -17.52 -8.05 17.83
C THR A 390 -16.07 -8.10 18.29
N LYS A 391 -15.82 -8.39 19.57
CA LYS A 391 -14.46 -8.44 20.14
C LYS A 391 -13.55 -9.45 19.41
N ASP A 392 -14.15 -10.41 18.70
CA ASP A 392 -13.50 -11.46 17.90
C ASP A 392 -13.50 -11.15 16.38
N GLY A 393 -13.90 -9.94 15.97
CA GLY A 393 -14.07 -9.53 14.55
C GLY A 393 -13.14 -8.39 14.07
N TRP A 394 -12.20 -7.95 14.90
CA TRP A 394 -11.21 -6.95 14.49
C TRP A 394 -10.13 -7.60 13.62
N PRO A 395 -9.69 -6.96 12.53
CA PRO A 395 -8.59 -7.49 11.74
C PRO A 395 -7.30 -7.36 12.55
N GLY A 396 -6.41 -8.35 12.42
CA GLY A 396 -5.09 -8.29 13.03
C GLY A 396 -4.36 -7.02 12.59
N GLY A 397 -3.53 -6.44 13.48
CA GLY A 397 -2.79 -5.20 13.21
C GLY A 397 -3.58 -3.88 13.37
N LEU A 398 -4.93 -3.91 13.43
CA LEU A 398 -5.73 -2.69 13.58
C LEU A 398 -5.46 -1.96 14.92
N LEU A 399 -5.34 -2.70 16.02
CA LEU A 399 -5.06 -2.11 17.33
C LEU A 399 -3.68 -1.45 17.39
N ASP A 400 -2.67 -2.08 16.78
CA ASP A 400 -1.32 -1.54 16.69
C ASP A 400 -1.30 -0.25 15.88
N PHE A 401 -2.01 -0.22 14.74
CA PHE A 401 -2.15 0.98 13.92
C PHE A 401 -2.84 2.14 14.67
N LEU A 402 -3.95 1.87 15.35
CA LEU A 402 -4.64 2.91 16.14
C LEU A 402 -3.78 3.39 17.32
N SER A 403 -3.01 2.49 17.95
CA SER A 403 -2.05 2.83 18.99
C SER A 403 -0.94 3.74 18.46
N ALA A 404 -0.39 3.43 17.28
CA ALA A 404 0.65 4.23 16.63
C ALA A 404 0.14 5.62 16.24
N ILE A 405 -1.09 5.73 15.70
CA ILE A 405 -1.75 7.03 15.47
C ILE A 405 -1.86 7.82 16.77
N ARG A 406 -2.36 7.18 17.84
CA ARG A 406 -2.54 7.83 19.15
C ARG A 406 -1.22 8.32 19.71
N GLN A 407 -0.17 7.51 19.63
CA GLN A 407 1.18 7.87 20.09
C GLN A 407 1.73 9.07 19.30
N LEU A 408 1.59 9.04 17.97
CA LEU A 408 2.03 10.15 17.12
C LEU A 408 1.29 11.43 17.46
N ILE A 409 -0.04 11.40 17.55
CA ILE A 409 -0.86 12.57 17.90
C ILE A 409 -0.49 13.10 19.30
N ASN A 410 -0.37 12.21 20.29
CA ASN A 410 -0.06 12.59 21.68
C ASN A 410 1.29 13.26 21.85
N SER A 411 2.26 12.95 20.97
CA SER A 411 3.56 13.59 20.95
C SER A 411 3.47 15.10 20.63
N TYR A 412 2.35 15.56 20.04
CA TYR A 412 2.14 16.95 19.61
C TYR A 412 0.84 17.59 20.14
N SER A 413 -0.08 16.82 20.72
CA SER A 413 -1.41 17.32 21.14
C SER A 413 -1.42 18.04 22.49
N SER A 414 -0.31 18.04 23.22
CA SER A 414 -0.15 18.77 24.48
C SER A 414 0.05 20.27 24.24
N GLY A 415 -0.99 20.94 23.74
CA GLY A 415 -1.00 22.39 23.63
C GLY A 415 -1.13 23.05 24.99
N ASN A 416 -0.12 23.81 25.42
CA ASN A 416 -0.12 24.53 26.71
C ASN A 416 -1.28 25.53 26.88
N LEU A 417 -1.92 25.95 25.79
CA LEU A 417 -3.02 26.92 25.82
C LEU A 417 -4.35 26.31 26.29
N LEU A 418 -4.59 25.04 25.95
CA LEU A 418 -5.83 24.32 26.28
C LEU A 418 -5.61 23.33 27.43
N SER A 419 -4.35 22.98 27.72
CA SER A 419 -3.96 22.30 28.96
C SER A 419 -3.63 23.38 30.01
N SER A 420 -4.38 23.43 31.10
CA SER A 420 -4.13 24.42 32.17
C SER A 420 -2.81 24.12 32.89
N PRO A 421 -1.74 24.88 32.59
CA PRO A 421 -1.11 25.72 33.61
C PRO A 421 -0.85 27.18 33.20
N LEU A 422 -1.15 27.62 31.96
CA LEU A 422 -0.99 29.04 31.57
C LEU A 422 -1.89 30.00 32.36
N ALA A 423 -3.03 29.53 32.89
CA ALA A 423 -3.86 30.31 33.81
C ALA A 423 -3.23 30.48 35.21
N GLN A 424 -2.23 29.65 35.55
CA GLN A 424 -1.44 29.75 36.79
C GLN A 424 -0.08 30.44 36.56
N GLU A 425 0.39 30.52 35.31
CA GLU A 425 1.64 31.18 34.90
C GLU A 425 1.46 32.64 34.44
N ILE A 426 0.49 33.37 34.99
CA ILE A 426 0.66 34.83 35.07
C ILE A 426 1.80 35.02 36.09
N LYS A 427 3.03 35.26 35.59
CA LYS A 427 4.28 35.46 36.35
C LYS A 427 4.02 35.88 37.80
N LYS A 428 4.04 34.92 38.73
CA LYS A 428 4.32 35.22 40.13
C LYS A 428 5.77 35.68 40.16
N ILE A 429 5.99 36.97 40.41
CA ILE A 429 7.28 37.43 40.91
C ILE A 429 7.54 36.59 42.17
N PRO A 430 8.66 35.87 42.32
CA PRO A 430 8.79 34.80 43.31
C PRO A 430 8.78 35.26 44.78
N HIS A 431 8.61 36.56 45.02
CA HIS A 431 8.65 37.19 46.33
C HIS A 431 7.65 38.35 46.39
N ASP A 432 7.02 38.55 47.55
CA ASP A 432 5.96 39.55 47.73
C ASP A 432 6.45 41.00 47.59
N TYR A 433 7.76 41.26 47.81
CA TYR A 433 8.32 42.61 47.87
C TYR A 433 9.73 42.72 47.27
N ILE A 434 9.99 43.81 46.54
CA ILE A 434 11.32 44.21 46.07
C ILE A 434 11.85 45.31 47.00
N LEU A 435 12.96 45.03 47.68
CA LEU A 435 13.59 45.95 48.63
C LEU A 435 14.92 46.44 48.05
N LEU A 436 15.03 47.75 47.86
CA LEU A 436 16.27 48.38 47.41
C LEU A 436 16.98 49.03 48.59
N SER A 437 18.26 48.72 48.75
CA SER A 437 19.16 49.48 49.60
C SER A 437 19.72 50.64 48.80
N VAL A 438 19.56 51.87 49.31
CA VAL A 438 19.99 53.10 48.63
C VAL A 438 21.00 53.88 49.48
N SER A 439 21.91 54.57 48.83
CA SER A 439 22.93 55.42 49.44
C SER A 439 22.73 56.89 49.05
N PHE A 440 22.93 57.77 50.02
CA PHE A 440 22.90 59.22 49.82
C PHE A 440 24.29 59.74 49.44
N PHE A 441 24.34 60.75 48.57
CA PHE A 441 25.60 61.44 48.27
C PHE A 441 26.19 62.01 49.57
N ASN A 442 27.40 61.58 49.93
CA ASN A 442 28.15 61.92 51.17
C ASN A 442 27.80 61.13 52.44
N SER A 443 27.21 59.94 52.34
CA SER A 443 27.04 59.03 53.48
C SER A 443 27.39 57.59 53.11
N ASP A 444 28.14 56.91 53.99
CA ASP A 444 28.40 55.46 53.89
C ASP A 444 27.21 54.63 54.43
N GLN A 445 26.17 55.28 54.99
CA GLN A 445 24.97 54.60 55.47
C GLN A 445 23.98 54.36 54.33
N THR A 446 23.38 53.17 54.35
CA THR A 446 22.39 52.73 53.38
C THR A 446 21.02 52.56 54.04
N TYR A 447 19.96 52.82 53.28
CA TYR A 447 18.58 52.73 53.78
C TYR A 447 17.72 51.90 52.83
N TYR A 448 16.77 51.15 53.38
CA TYR A 448 15.87 50.31 52.60
C TYR A 448 14.61 51.06 52.15
N TYR A 449 14.24 50.86 50.88
CA TYR A 449 13.00 51.36 50.29
C TYR A 449 12.32 50.26 49.45
N LEU A 450 10.99 50.31 49.38
CA LEU A 450 10.20 49.39 48.56
C LEU A 450 10.00 49.89 47.13
N THR A 451 9.86 48.97 46.20
CA THR A 451 9.43 49.27 44.84
C THR A 451 8.59 48.12 44.28
N ASP A 452 7.63 48.47 43.41
CA ASP A 452 6.94 47.51 42.56
C ASP A 452 7.56 47.45 41.16
N ASP A 453 8.52 48.35 40.88
CA ASP A 453 9.24 48.43 39.61
C ASP A 453 10.51 47.57 39.66
N ASP A 454 10.39 46.35 39.11
CA ASP A 454 11.50 45.40 38.99
C ASP A 454 12.53 45.79 37.91
N SER A 455 12.30 46.86 37.14
CA SER A 455 13.27 47.33 36.14
C SER A 455 14.41 48.18 36.71
N ILE A 456 14.35 48.53 37.99
CA ILE A 456 15.39 49.27 38.69
C ILE A 456 16.51 48.29 39.06
N GLU A 457 17.75 48.61 38.68
CA GLU A 457 18.93 47.79 38.89
C GLU A 457 19.97 48.46 39.81
N VAL A 458 20.91 47.67 40.34
CA VAL A 458 22.01 48.19 41.16
C VAL A 458 22.83 49.19 40.34
N ASN A 459 23.17 50.31 40.96
CA ASN A 459 23.76 51.53 40.39
C ASN A 459 22.80 52.50 39.70
N ASP A 460 21.53 52.15 39.52
CA ASP A 460 20.54 53.13 39.07
C ASP A 460 20.35 54.25 40.09
N ARG A 461 19.95 55.41 39.59
CA ARG A 461 19.56 56.55 40.42
C ARG A 461 18.04 56.56 40.53
N VAL A 462 17.54 56.83 41.73
CA VAL A 462 16.10 56.85 42.04
C VAL A 462 15.79 58.05 42.92
N ILE A 463 14.55 58.52 42.89
CA ILE A 463 14.04 59.53 43.83
C ILE A 463 13.36 58.81 45.00
N VAL A 464 13.76 59.15 46.22
CA VAL A 464 13.15 58.64 47.46
C VAL A 464 12.63 59.78 48.34
N PRO A 465 11.55 59.55 49.12
CA PRO A 465 11.06 60.51 50.08
C PRO A 465 11.82 60.40 51.42
N VAL A 466 12.38 61.51 51.90
CA VAL A 466 13.13 61.58 53.16
C VAL A 466 12.38 62.46 54.16
N GLY A 467 12.52 62.18 55.46
CA GLY A 467 11.87 62.95 56.53
C GLY A 467 10.34 62.85 56.56
N ASP A 468 9.71 63.47 57.56
CA ASP A 468 8.24 63.47 57.71
C ASP A 468 7.55 64.38 56.67
N ASP A 469 8.28 65.36 56.15
CA ASP A 469 7.86 66.26 55.08
C ASP A 469 7.93 65.65 53.67
N HIS A 470 8.41 64.40 53.55
CA HIS A 470 8.50 63.64 52.29
C HIS A 470 9.26 64.40 51.19
N HIS A 471 10.32 65.12 51.55
CA HIS A 471 11.14 65.80 50.56
C HIS A 471 11.84 64.77 49.66
N GLU A 472 11.74 64.99 48.35
CA GLU A 472 12.28 64.09 47.32
C GLU A 472 13.80 64.29 47.15
N VAL A 473 14.57 63.22 47.31
CA VAL A 473 16.03 63.25 47.20
C VAL A 473 16.52 62.22 46.19
N PRO A 474 17.41 62.57 45.25
CA PRO A 474 18.07 61.61 44.38
C PRO A 474 19.11 60.79 45.15
N VAL A 475 19.01 59.47 45.04
CA VAL A 475 19.89 58.50 45.69
C VAL A 475 20.33 57.44 44.70
N LYS A 476 21.42 56.73 45.03
CA LYS A 476 21.95 55.63 44.22
C LYS A 476 21.58 54.29 44.84
N VAL A 477 21.04 53.38 44.03
CA VAL A 477 20.77 51.99 44.44
C VAL A 477 22.09 51.25 44.59
N VAL A 478 22.31 50.65 45.76
CA VAL A 478 23.53 49.89 46.09
C VAL A 478 23.27 48.41 46.25
N ASN A 479 22.04 48.00 46.59
CA ASN A 479 21.64 46.60 46.60
C ASN A 479 20.16 46.45 46.21
N LYS A 480 19.82 45.29 45.65
CA LYS A 480 18.46 44.90 45.28
C LYS A 480 18.22 43.49 45.78
N GLU A 481 17.25 43.34 46.65
CA GLU A 481 16.92 42.07 47.31
C GLU A 481 15.42 41.83 47.25
N TYR A 482 15.05 40.56 47.28
CA TYR A 482 13.66 40.12 47.23
C TYR A 482 13.33 39.41 48.53
N TYR A 483 12.19 39.74 49.12
CA TYR A 483 11.75 39.18 50.40
C TYR A 483 10.28 38.78 50.36
N ASP A 484 9.97 37.68 51.03
CA ASP A 484 8.61 37.36 51.45
C ASP A 484 8.25 38.21 52.68
N ARG A 485 6.94 38.40 52.94
CA ARG A 485 6.48 39.23 54.07
C ARG A 485 7.10 38.82 55.41
N GLU A 486 7.31 37.53 55.63
CA GLU A 486 7.75 36.96 56.91
C GLU A 486 9.26 37.16 57.16
N ASP A 487 10.05 37.33 56.09
CA ASP A 487 11.52 37.41 56.14
C ASP A 487 12.06 38.84 55.99
N MET A 488 11.17 39.85 56.01
CA MET A 488 11.57 41.23 55.78
C MET A 488 12.50 41.76 56.89
N PRO A 489 13.63 42.40 56.53
CA PRO A 489 14.56 42.97 57.51
C PRO A 489 14.00 44.24 58.18
N ILE A 490 12.93 44.82 57.63
CA ILE A 490 12.28 46.04 58.11
C ILE A 490 10.75 45.88 58.08
N SER A 491 10.04 46.47 59.03
CA SER A 491 8.57 46.45 59.06
C SER A 491 7.97 47.22 57.88
N LEU A 492 6.90 46.67 57.27
CA LEU A 492 6.13 47.32 56.20
C LEU A 492 5.53 48.68 56.60
N GLN A 493 5.37 48.94 57.90
CA GLN A 493 4.83 50.22 58.40
C GLN A 493 5.90 51.33 58.45
N ASP A 494 7.18 50.95 58.52
CA ASP A 494 8.30 51.87 58.74
C ASP A 494 9.09 52.13 57.44
N VAL A 495 8.95 51.25 56.43
CA VAL A 495 9.62 51.36 55.14
C VAL A 495 8.82 52.22 54.15
N LYS A 496 9.53 53.11 53.44
CA LYS A 496 8.93 54.01 52.43
C LYS A 496 9.11 53.43 51.03
N TYR A 497 8.30 53.88 50.08
CA TYR A 497 8.39 53.48 48.67
C TYR A 497 9.27 54.44 47.86
N ILE A 498 9.96 53.90 46.86
CA ILE A 498 10.63 54.67 45.83
C ILE A 498 9.58 55.41 45.01
N VAL A 499 9.82 56.70 44.74
CA VAL A 499 8.87 57.53 43.98
C VAL A 499 8.96 57.22 42.49
N ARG A 500 10.19 57.18 41.94
CA ARG A 500 10.48 56.91 40.53
C ARG A 500 11.96 56.69 40.28
N LYS A 501 12.28 56.06 39.15
CA LYS A 501 13.63 56.07 38.56
C LYS A 501 14.02 57.50 38.15
N TYR A 502 15.29 57.84 38.31
CA TYR A 502 15.82 59.19 38.06
C TYR A 502 16.94 59.14 37.01
N ASP A 503 16.61 59.59 35.80
CA ASP A 503 17.56 59.68 34.69
C ASP A 503 17.82 61.15 34.36
N ASP A 504 18.65 61.85 35.14
CA ASP A 504 19.10 63.20 34.82
C ASP A 504 20.63 63.25 34.68
N PRO A 505 21.17 63.57 33.48
CA PRO A 505 22.60 63.62 33.22
C PRO A 505 23.33 64.86 33.79
N LYS A 506 22.67 65.71 34.59
CA LYS A 506 23.23 67.01 35.02
C LYS A 506 23.78 67.10 36.46
N ILE A 507 23.95 65.99 37.15
CA ILE A 507 24.49 65.98 38.53
C ILE A 507 25.66 65.00 38.61
N ASP A 508 26.72 65.28 37.85
CA ASP A 508 28.08 64.81 38.11
C ASP A 508 29.00 66.05 38.15
N SER A 509 28.72 66.96 39.09
CA SER A 509 29.60 68.08 39.44
C SER A 509 29.54 68.38 40.92
#